data_AF-A0A965PPM0-F1
#
_entry.id   AF-A0A965PPM0-F1
#
_cell.length_a   1.000
_cell.length_b   1.000
_cell.length_c   1.000
_cell.angle_alpha   90.00
_cell.angle_beta   90.00
_cell.angle_gamma   90.00
#
_symmetry.space_group_name_H-M   'P 1'
#
loop_
_entity.id
_entity.type
_entity.pdbx_description
1 polymer ?
#
loop_
_entity_poly.entity_id
_entity_poly.type
_entity_poly.pdbx_seq_one_letter_code
_entity_poly.pdbx_strand_id
1 'polypeptide(L)'
;MLNAADCGVPQRRKRVFFCAVRDDVSKATLSLNPTSKWVSAGEAIAGLPDVVNSTDCMPTLCDKKWWPLTKPGECFSKAVLKTEGRNSLFQHFRLDEKQPAPTLSANSALFTHWSICRKLSFAEWKRLGSFPDDYHAESEKIGKYMIGMSVPPKMTEYVARQVCSQ
;
A
#
# COMPACT_ATOMS: atom_id res chain seq x y z
N MET A 1 9.53 2.83 -15.73
CA MET A 1 8.51 2.30 -14.80
C MET A 1 9.21 1.96 -13.49
N LEU A 2 8.66 2.37 -12.35
CA LEU A 2 9.24 2.13 -11.03
C LEU A 2 8.28 1.35 -10.14
N ASN A 3 8.81 0.54 -9.23
CA ASN A 3 8.06 -0.11 -8.17
C ASN A 3 8.47 0.51 -6.82
N ALA A 4 7.47 0.96 -6.05
CA ALA A 4 7.70 1.67 -4.80
C ALA A 4 8.50 0.85 -3.77
N ALA A 5 8.38 -0.49 -3.79
CA ALA A 5 9.16 -1.36 -2.92
C ALA A 5 10.68 -1.21 -3.13
N ASP A 6 11.11 -0.96 -4.37
CA ASP A 6 12.52 -0.74 -4.70
C ASP A 6 13.04 0.60 -4.16
N CYS A 7 12.13 1.54 -3.86
CA CYS A 7 12.40 2.81 -3.18
C CYS A 7 12.29 2.71 -1.64
N GLY A 8 12.16 1.50 -1.06
CA GLY A 8 12.04 1.30 0.38
C GLY A 8 10.65 1.65 0.95
N VAL A 9 9.62 1.68 0.09
CA VAL A 9 8.22 1.79 0.51
C VAL A 9 7.71 0.40 0.90
N PRO A 10 6.99 0.22 2.01
CA PRO A 10 6.41 -1.08 2.42
C PRO A 10 5.24 -1.57 1.56
N GLN A 11 5.28 -1.31 0.26
CA GLN A 11 4.19 -1.54 -0.67
C GLN A 11 4.69 -1.80 -2.09
N ARG A 12 4.18 -2.86 -2.73
CA ARG A 12 4.41 -3.18 -4.15
C ARG A 12 3.47 -2.38 -5.03
N ARG A 13 3.86 -1.15 -5.36
CA ARG A 13 3.09 -0.21 -6.20
C ARG A 13 3.91 0.23 -7.40
N LYS A 14 3.51 -0.22 -8.59
CA LYS A 14 4.15 0.16 -9.85
C LYS A 14 3.57 1.46 -10.39
N ARG A 15 4.43 2.40 -10.79
CA ARG A 15 4.05 3.69 -11.40
C ARG A 15 4.97 4.01 -12.57
N VAL A 16 4.41 4.70 -13.56
CA VAL A 16 5.16 5.25 -14.69
C VAL A 16 5.31 6.74 -14.45
N PHE A 17 6.52 7.24 -14.60
CA PHE A 17 6.84 8.66 -14.51
C PHE A 17 7.32 9.12 -15.88
N PHE A 18 6.77 10.23 -16.34
CA PHE A 18 7.25 10.95 -17.51
C PHE A 18 8.02 12.16 -16.98
N CYS A 19 9.34 12.17 -17.21
CA CYS A 19 10.21 13.25 -16.79
C CYS A 19 10.70 13.95 -18.05
N ALA A 20 10.45 15.26 -18.13
CA ALA A 20 10.88 16.10 -19.23
C ALA A 20 11.65 17.29 -18.65
N VAL A 21 12.76 17.63 -19.29
CA VAL A 21 13.58 18.80 -18.99
C VAL A 21 13.63 19.65 -20.25
N ARG A 22 13.68 20.97 -20.09
CA ARG A 22 13.79 21.90 -21.21
C ARG A 22 15.17 21.74 -21.86
N ASP A 23 15.24 21.80 -23.18
CA ASP A 23 16.45 21.47 -23.96
C ASP A 23 17.69 22.32 -23.63
N ASP A 24 17.50 23.53 -23.11
CA ASP A 24 18.54 24.48 -22.69
C ASP A 24 18.97 24.32 -21.22
N VAL A 25 18.27 23.49 -20.42
CA VAL A 25 18.55 23.32 -18.98
C VAL A 25 19.50 22.15 -18.73
N SER A 26 19.17 20.96 -19.21
CA SER A 26 20.04 19.78 -19.08
C SER A 26 19.80 18.82 -20.24
N LYS A 27 20.89 18.20 -20.71
CA LYS A 27 20.86 17.13 -21.71
C LYS A 27 21.04 15.74 -21.08
N ALA A 28 21.19 15.68 -19.75
CA ALA A 28 21.42 14.43 -19.05
C ALA A 28 20.13 13.58 -19.02
N THR A 29 20.25 12.32 -19.38
CA THR A 29 19.13 11.38 -19.29
C THR A 29 18.92 10.97 -17.83
N LEU A 30 17.70 11.15 -17.31
CA LEU A 30 17.33 10.70 -15.97
C LEU A 30 17.46 9.18 -15.83
N SER A 31 18.27 8.71 -14.88
CA SER A 31 18.41 7.29 -14.55
C SER A 31 17.69 6.97 -13.25
N LEU A 32 16.71 6.05 -13.28
CA LEU A 32 15.89 5.68 -12.13
C LEU A 32 16.06 4.19 -11.80
N ASN A 33 17.09 3.85 -11.02
CA ASN A 33 17.38 2.47 -10.61
C ASN A 33 17.49 2.33 -9.08
N PRO A 34 16.38 2.50 -8.33
CA PRO A 34 16.39 2.37 -6.88
C PRO A 34 16.65 0.90 -6.49
N THR A 35 17.48 0.68 -5.47
CA THR A 35 17.89 -0.66 -4.99
C THR A 35 17.71 -0.81 -3.47
N SER A 36 16.79 -0.06 -2.88
CA SER A 36 16.55 -0.09 -1.44
C SER A 36 16.03 -1.47 -1.00
N LYS A 37 16.41 -1.88 0.21
CA LYS A 37 15.88 -3.09 0.83
C LYS A 37 14.35 -2.99 0.93
N TRP A 38 13.66 -4.05 0.52
CA TRP A 38 12.22 -4.16 0.68
C TRP A 38 11.86 -4.26 2.15
N VAL A 39 10.85 -3.47 2.55
CA VAL A 39 10.31 -3.45 3.91
C VAL A 39 8.98 -4.19 3.90
N SER A 40 8.84 -5.17 4.79
CA SER A 40 7.60 -5.94 4.93
C SER A 40 6.50 -5.13 5.60
N ALA A 41 5.24 -5.54 5.43
CA ALA A 41 4.12 -4.86 6.08
C ALA A 41 4.22 -4.95 7.61
N GLY A 42 4.70 -6.07 8.15
CA GLY A 42 4.92 -6.27 9.58
C GLY A 42 5.98 -5.34 10.14
N GLU A 43 7.16 -5.26 9.50
CA GLU A 43 8.22 -4.32 9.89
C GLU A 43 7.74 -2.87 9.86
N ALA A 44 6.95 -2.50 8.85
CA ALA A 44 6.47 -1.13 8.69
C ALA A 44 5.50 -0.70 9.80
N ILE A 45 4.60 -1.58 10.23
CA ILE A 45 3.58 -1.23 11.23
C ILE A 45 3.99 -1.60 12.66
N ALA A 46 5.17 -2.19 12.85
CA ALA A 46 5.68 -2.57 14.17
C ALA A 46 5.64 -1.40 15.16
N GLY A 47 5.18 -1.68 16.38
CA GLY A 47 5.06 -0.70 17.45
C GLY A 47 3.87 0.25 17.35
N LEU A 48 2.99 0.12 16.34
CA LEU A 48 1.69 0.79 16.39
C LEU A 48 0.83 0.20 17.52
N PRO A 49 0.05 1.02 18.23
CA PRO A 49 -0.86 0.53 19.26
C PRO A 49 -1.96 -0.34 18.62
N ASP A 50 -2.42 -1.34 19.38
CA ASP A 50 -3.53 -2.17 18.94
C ASP A 50 -4.79 -1.32 18.71
N VAL A 51 -5.38 -1.51 17.55
CA VAL A 51 -6.52 -0.70 17.09
C VAL A 51 -7.80 -1.41 17.54
N VAL A 52 -8.14 -1.23 18.82
CA VAL A 52 -9.25 -1.98 19.43
C VAL A 52 -10.62 -1.31 19.17
N ASN A 53 -10.68 0.00 18.89
CA ASN A 53 -11.93 0.77 19.00
C ASN A 53 -12.29 1.70 17.81
N SER A 54 -11.62 1.62 16.66
CA SER A 54 -12.01 2.44 15.49
C SER A 54 -13.09 1.73 14.67
N THR A 55 -14.25 2.37 14.49
CA THR A 55 -15.35 1.87 13.65
C THR A 55 -14.91 1.65 12.20
N ASP A 56 -13.95 2.43 11.71
CA ASP A 56 -13.36 2.30 10.37
C ASP A 56 -12.48 1.06 10.21
N CYS A 57 -12.19 0.34 11.29
CA CYS A 57 -11.43 -0.91 11.26
C CYS A 57 -12.33 -2.15 11.23
N MET A 58 -13.66 -1.99 11.33
CA MET A 58 -14.56 -3.14 11.44
C MET A 58 -14.61 -3.97 10.14
N PRO A 59 -14.62 -5.32 10.23
CA PRO A 59 -14.76 -6.18 9.07
C PRO A 59 -16.19 -6.14 8.51
N THR A 60 -16.30 -6.23 7.19
CA THR A 60 -17.58 -6.41 6.49
C THR A 60 -18.07 -7.87 6.58
N LEU A 61 -19.32 -8.13 6.20
CA LEU A 61 -19.84 -9.49 6.07
C LEU A 61 -19.03 -10.32 5.05
N CYS A 62 -18.54 -9.68 3.99
CA CYS A 62 -17.66 -10.30 3.00
C CYS A 62 -16.36 -10.78 3.64
N ASP A 63 -15.74 -9.94 4.48
CA ASP A 63 -14.50 -10.31 5.17
C ASP A 63 -14.70 -11.47 6.13
N LYS A 64 -15.77 -11.41 6.94
CA LYS A 64 -16.08 -12.49 7.89
C LYS A 64 -16.27 -13.84 7.18
N LYS A 65 -16.83 -13.84 5.98
CA LYS A 65 -17.01 -15.05 5.15
C LYS A 65 -15.69 -15.56 4.57
N TRP A 66 -14.88 -14.68 3.96
CA TRP A 66 -13.77 -15.09 3.10
C TRP A 66 -12.38 -15.02 3.73
N TRP A 67 -12.17 -14.13 4.69
CA TRP A 67 -10.91 -14.01 5.42
C TRP A 67 -10.44 -15.32 6.08
N PRO A 68 -11.28 -16.10 6.80
CA PRO A 68 -10.82 -17.34 7.42
C PRO A 68 -10.42 -18.42 6.40
N LEU A 69 -10.97 -18.34 5.18
CA LEU A 69 -10.70 -19.28 4.09
C LEU A 69 -9.51 -18.84 3.21
N THR A 70 -9.07 -17.59 3.33
CA THR A 70 -7.99 -17.01 2.53
C THR A 70 -6.70 -16.98 3.34
N LYS A 71 -5.59 -17.47 2.80
CA LYS A 71 -4.29 -17.40 3.47
C LYS A 71 -3.75 -15.97 3.48
N PRO A 72 -2.93 -15.58 4.48
CA PRO A 72 -2.18 -14.32 4.41
C PRO A 72 -1.41 -14.19 3.10
N GLY A 73 -1.41 -12.99 2.52
CA GLY A 73 -0.75 -12.71 1.25
C GLY A 73 -1.54 -13.12 0.01
N GLU A 74 -2.80 -13.56 0.15
CA GLU A 74 -3.64 -13.97 -0.96
C GLU A 74 -4.89 -13.10 -1.15
N CYS A 75 -5.40 -13.12 -2.39
CA CYS A 75 -6.65 -12.50 -2.75
C CYS A 75 -7.84 -13.42 -2.41
N PHE A 76 -8.96 -12.84 -1.96
CA PHE A 76 -10.18 -13.60 -1.64
C PHE A 76 -10.69 -14.38 -2.85
N SER A 77 -10.40 -13.94 -4.08
CA SER A 77 -10.80 -14.67 -5.30
C SER A 77 -10.36 -16.12 -5.32
N LYS A 78 -9.20 -16.46 -4.73
CA LYS A 78 -8.75 -17.85 -4.62
C LYS A 78 -9.65 -18.69 -3.72
N ALA A 79 -10.06 -18.13 -2.58
CA ALA A 79 -10.98 -18.80 -1.66
C ALA A 79 -12.38 -18.93 -2.26
N VAL A 80 -12.87 -17.90 -2.95
CA VAL A 80 -14.16 -17.95 -3.65
C VAL A 80 -14.16 -19.00 -4.75
N LEU A 81 -13.13 -19.01 -5.60
CA LEU A 81 -13.02 -19.98 -6.68
C LEU A 81 -12.99 -21.41 -6.13
N LYS A 82 -12.24 -21.65 -5.05
CA LYS A 82 -12.16 -22.97 -4.42
C LYS A 82 -13.47 -23.42 -3.78
N THR A 83 -14.23 -22.50 -3.18
CA THR A 83 -15.42 -22.83 -2.37
C THR A 83 -16.71 -22.81 -3.18
N GLU A 84 -16.85 -21.87 -4.11
CA GLU A 84 -18.07 -21.60 -4.87
C GLU A 84 -17.90 -21.78 -6.38
N GLY A 85 -16.70 -22.09 -6.88
CA GLY A 85 -16.45 -22.30 -8.32
C GLY A 85 -16.57 -21.04 -9.19
N ARG A 86 -16.81 -19.87 -8.59
CA ARG A 86 -16.96 -18.60 -9.29
C ARG A 86 -15.76 -17.68 -9.10
N ASN A 87 -15.49 -16.86 -10.10
CA ASN A 87 -14.43 -15.87 -10.09
C ASN A 87 -14.98 -14.51 -9.64
N SER A 88 -14.64 -14.06 -8.43
CA SER A 88 -15.03 -12.72 -7.92
C SER A 88 -14.08 -12.23 -6.82
N LEU A 89 -14.28 -11.02 -6.30
CA LEU A 89 -13.49 -10.43 -5.20
C LEU A 89 -11.99 -10.30 -5.48
N PHE A 90 -11.61 -10.09 -6.75
CA PHE A 90 -10.21 -10.02 -7.22
C PHE A 90 -9.39 -8.86 -6.64
N GLN A 91 -10.06 -7.91 -5.99
CA GLN A 91 -9.40 -6.77 -5.35
C GLN A 91 -9.27 -6.95 -3.84
N HIS A 92 -10.02 -7.88 -3.24
CA HIS A 92 -9.99 -8.08 -1.79
C HIS A 92 -8.75 -8.87 -1.42
N PHE A 93 -7.98 -8.37 -0.46
CA PHE A 93 -6.67 -8.94 -0.13
C PHE A 93 -6.51 -9.09 1.38
N ARG A 94 -6.07 -10.27 1.81
CA ARG A 94 -5.53 -10.48 3.15
C ARG A 94 -4.04 -10.21 3.07
N LEU A 95 -3.56 -9.18 3.79
CA LEU A 95 -2.13 -8.86 3.79
C LEU A 95 -1.29 -10.02 4.35
N ASP A 96 0.02 -9.93 4.18
CA ASP A 96 1.01 -10.82 4.78
C ASP A 96 1.98 -9.95 5.58
N GLU A 97 2.32 -10.39 6.79
CA GLU A 97 3.27 -9.73 7.67
C GLU A 97 4.68 -9.68 7.05
N LYS A 98 5.07 -10.74 6.33
CA LYS A 98 6.45 -10.98 5.86
C LYS A 98 6.72 -10.39 4.48
N GLN A 99 5.72 -9.83 3.83
CA GLN A 99 5.82 -9.27 2.48
C GLN A 99 5.39 -7.80 2.49
N PRO A 100 5.90 -6.96 1.56
CA PRO A 100 5.33 -5.63 1.39
C PRO A 100 3.87 -5.73 0.94
N ALA A 101 3.05 -4.77 1.38
CA ALA A 101 1.63 -4.72 1.05
C ALA A 101 1.40 -4.73 -0.48
N PRO A 102 0.26 -5.24 -0.98
CA PRO A 102 -0.13 -5.01 -2.36
C PRO A 102 -0.35 -3.50 -2.60
N THR A 103 -0.62 -3.09 -3.84
CA THR A 103 -1.01 -1.71 -4.12
C THR A 103 -2.27 -1.35 -3.32
N LEU A 104 -2.13 -0.49 -2.30
CA LEU A 104 -3.27 0.06 -1.58
C LEU A 104 -4.00 1.05 -2.50
N SER A 105 -5.23 0.73 -2.88
CA SER A 105 -6.06 1.57 -3.73
C SER A 105 -6.83 2.61 -2.89
N ALA A 106 -7.57 3.50 -3.54
CA ALA A 106 -8.41 4.47 -2.84
C ALA A 106 -9.57 3.82 -2.05
N ASN A 107 -9.94 2.59 -2.37
CA ASN A 107 -10.97 1.85 -1.65
C ASN A 107 -10.35 1.03 -0.51
N SER A 108 -10.36 1.62 0.69
CA SER A 108 -9.76 1.00 1.87
C SER A 108 -10.48 -0.26 2.35
N ALA A 109 -11.75 -0.45 1.97
CA ALA A 109 -12.54 -1.61 2.34
C ALA A 109 -12.09 -2.91 1.66
N LEU A 110 -11.06 -2.88 0.81
CA LEU A 110 -10.56 -4.07 0.11
C LEU A 110 -9.44 -4.80 0.85
N PHE A 111 -8.81 -4.16 1.85
CA PHE A 111 -7.60 -4.66 2.48
C PHE A 111 -7.87 -5.05 3.93
N THR A 112 -7.38 -6.22 4.32
CA THR A 112 -7.56 -6.76 5.67
C THR A 112 -6.23 -7.13 6.31
N HIS A 113 -6.15 -6.99 7.63
CA HIS A 113 -4.98 -7.37 8.41
C HIS A 113 -4.70 -8.87 8.30
N TRP A 114 -3.43 -9.28 8.43
CA TRP A 114 -3.01 -10.67 8.23
C TRP A 114 -3.42 -11.59 9.37
N SER A 115 -3.34 -11.13 10.62
CA SER A 115 -3.58 -11.95 11.82
C SER A 115 -4.99 -11.84 12.40
N ILE A 116 -5.69 -10.73 12.13
CA ILE A 116 -7.02 -10.42 12.71
C ILE A 116 -7.95 -10.02 11.56
N CYS A 117 -9.18 -10.54 11.55
CA CYS A 117 -10.19 -10.17 10.55
C CYS A 117 -10.71 -8.74 10.80
N ARG A 118 -9.96 -7.74 10.37
CA ARG A 118 -10.29 -6.31 10.45
C ARG A 118 -9.70 -5.54 9.27
N LYS A 119 -10.20 -4.32 9.04
CA LYS A 119 -9.59 -3.36 8.12
C LYS A 119 -8.35 -2.74 8.75
N LEU A 120 -7.53 -2.14 7.89
CA LEU A 120 -6.33 -1.44 8.32
C LEU A 120 -6.69 -0.05 8.88
N SER A 121 -6.03 0.34 9.96
CA SER A 121 -6.18 1.64 10.61
C SER A 121 -5.50 2.74 9.82
N PHE A 122 -5.87 4.00 10.09
CA PHE A 122 -5.22 5.11 9.38
C PHE A 122 -3.70 5.18 9.64
N ALA A 123 -3.24 4.83 10.84
CA ALA A 123 -1.82 4.74 11.15
C ALA A 123 -1.09 3.67 10.31
N GLU A 124 -1.71 2.49 10.13
CA GLU A 124 -1.16 1.45 9.25
C GLU A 124 -1.12 1.93 7.79
N TRP A 125 -2.16 2.60 7.31
CA TRP A 125 -2.18 3.20 5.97
C TRP A 125 -1.05 4.21 5.76
N LYS A 126 -0.80 5.08 6.76
CA LYS A 126 0.29 6.05 6.68
C LYS A 126 1.63 5.36 6.48
N ARG A 127 1.97 4.41 7.35
CA ARG A 127 3.27 3.71 7.29
C ARG A 127 3.42 2.86 6.03
N LEU A 128 2.39 2.11 5.64
CA LEU A 128 2.40 1.32 4.40
C LEU A 128 2.48 2.20 3.14
N GLY A 129 1.93 3.41 3.19
CA GLY A 129 2.04 4.42 2.15
C GLY A 129 3.32 5.26 2.22
N SER A 130 4.21 5.03 3.19
CA SER A 130 5.38 5.86 3.52
C SER A 130 5.08 7.33 3.83
N PHE A 131 3.89 7.61 4.36
CA PHE A 131 3.54 8.90 4.94
C PHE A 131 4.10 9.01 6.37
N PRO A 132 4.46 10.22 6.82
CA PRO A 132 4.95 10.42 8.18
C PRO A 132 3.82 10.21 9.20
N ASP A 133 4.18 9.82 10.42
CA ASP A 133 3.21 9.52 11.49
C ASP A 133 2.42 10.76 11.94
N ASP A 134 2.94 11.97 11.71
CA ASP A 134 2.27 13.25 11.99
C ASP A 134 1.34 13.73 10.86
N TYR A 135 1.22 12.99 9.75
CA TYR A 135 0.31 13.34 8.66
C TYR A 135 -1.14 13.38 9.16
N HIS A 136 -1.77 14.54 8.97
CA HIS A 136 -3.12 14.86 9.38
C HIS A 136 -4.06 14.90 8.17
N ALA A 137 -5.26 14.35 8.35
CA ALA A 137 -6.35 14.40 7.38
C ALA A 137 -7.65 14.70 8.13
N GLU A 138 -8.62 15.29 7.44
CA GLU A 138 -9.91 15.67 8.02
C GLU A 138 -10.65 14.48 8.68
N SER A 139 -10.50 13.28 8.11
CA SER A 139 -10.97 12.04 8.71
C SER A 139 -10.08 10.87 8.30
N GLU A 140 -10.15 9.76 9.05
CA GLU A 140 -9.46 8.52 8.67
C GLU A 140 -9.84 8.05 7.26
N LYS A 141 -11.13 8.10 6.92
CA LYS A 141 -11.64 7.69 5.61
C LYS A 141 -11.06 8.53 4.48
N ILE A 142 -11.07 9.86 4.63
CA ILE A 142 -10.47 10.78 3.64
C ILE A 142 -8.96 10.54 3.57
N GLY A 143 -8.28 10.39 4.71
CA GLY A 143 -6.84 10.12 4.76
C GLY A 143 -6.46 8.84 4.03
N LYS A 144 -7.17 7.73 4.27
CA LYS A 144 -6.95 6.45 3.56
C LYS A 144 -7.19 6.59 2.05
N TYR A 145 -8.24 7.30 1.65
CA TYR A 145 -8.52 7.60 0.24
C TYR A 145 -7.38 8.37 -0.41
N MET A 146 -6.90 9.45 0.23
CA MET A 146 -5.80 10.27 -0.26
C MET A 146 -4.52 9.44 -0.42
N ILE A 147 -4.13 8.69 0.59
CA ILE A 147 -2.97 7.79 0.54
C ILE A 147 -3.09 6.79 -0.63
N GLY A 148 -4.27 6.21 -0.82
CA GLY A 148 -4.53 5.26 -1.92
C GLY A 148 -4.40 5.87 -3.31
N MET A 149 -4.70 7.16 -3.46
CA MET A 149 -4.58 7.91 -4.72
C MET A 149 -3.16 8.46 -4.96
N SER A 150 -2.42 8.80 -3.90
CA SER A 150 -1.10 9.43 -3.99
C SER A 150 0.01 8.54 -4.56
N VAL A 151 1.12 9.20 -4.92
CA VAL A 151 2.43 8.55 -5.05
C VAL A 151 3.07 8.51 -3.66
N PRO A 152 3.59 7.35 -3.19
CA PRO A 152 4.23 7.25 -1.88
C PRO A 152 5.36 8.30 -1.69
N PRO A 153 5.43 9.03 -0.56
CA PRO A 153 6.42 10.09 -0.36
C PRO A 153 7.87 9.68 -0.60
N LYS A 154 8.31 8.50 -0.10
CA LYS A 154 9.68 8.01 -0.36
C LYS A 154 9.96 7.73 -1.84
N MET A 155 8.96 7.27 -2.58
CA MET A 155 9.09 7.06 -4.03
C MET A 155 9.25 8.39 -4.77
N THR A 156 8.44 9.38 -4.40
CA THR A 156 8.52 10.75 -4.95
C THR A 156 9.84 11.41 -4.60
N GLU A 157 10.31 11.28 -3.36
CA GLU A 157 11.60 11.80 -2.92
C GLU A 157 12.74 11.24 -3.77
N TYR A 158 12.76 9.93 -4.01
CA TYR A 158 13.78 9.30 -4.86
C TYR A 158 13.80 9.92 -6.26
N VAL A 159 12.63 10.02 -6.91
CA VAL A 159 12.53 10.63 -8.25
C VAL A 159 12.99 12.09 -8.23
N ALA A 160 12.54 12.87 -7.24
CA ALA A 160 12.90 14.28 -7.11
C ALA A 160 14.40 14.47 -6.92
N ARG A 161 15.06 13.67 -6.07
CA ARG A 161 16.52 13.73 -5.88
C ARG A 161 17.28 13.46 -7.18
N GLN A 162 16.83 12.48 -7.97
CA GLN A 162 17.45 12.17 -9.25
C GLN A 162 17.24 13.28 -10.29
N VAL A 163 16.11 14.00 -10.24
CA VAL A 163 15.89 15.19 -11.07
C VAL A 163 16.77 16.35 -10.62
N CYS A 164 16.92 16.59 -9.31
CA CYS A 164 17.76 17.66 -8.78
C CYS A 164 19.26 17.44 -9.02
N SER A 165 19.71 16.20 -9.21
CA SER A 165 21.12 15.87 -9.48
C SER A 165 21.50 15.92 -10.96
N GLN A 166 20.60 16.34 -11.85
CA GLN A 166 20.87 16.48 -13.29
C GLN A 166 21.61 17.77 -13.66
#